data_AF-A0A1I5I0A3-F1
#
_entry.id   AF-A0A1I5I0A3-F1
#
_cell.length_a   1.000
_cell.length_b   1.000
_cell.length_c   1.000
_cell.angle_alpha   90.00
_cell.angle_beta   90.00
_cell.angle_gamma   90.00
#
_symmetry.space_group_name_H-M   'P 1'
#
loop_
_entity.id
_entity.type
_entity.pdbx_description
1 polymer ?
#
loop_
_entity_poly.entity_id
_entity_poly.type
_entity_poly.pdbx_seq_one_letter_code
_entity_poly.pdbx_strand_id
1 'polypeptide(L)'
;MGGLFADMEERARALLAGADEFGDKIVISRSADMRYVGQGYEIEVPLPDVAFGPGAVEAIRDRFLAAYASTFGRTIADGRPR
;
A
#
# COMPACT_ATOMS: atom_id res chain seq x y z
N MET A 1 -7.86 -2.17 -12.49
CA MET A 1 -7.22 -2.14 -11.15
C MET A 1 -6.63 -0.79 -10.75
N GLY A 2 -6.85 0.32 -11.49
CA GLY A 2 -6.38 1.66 -11.09
C GLY A 2 -7.43 2.56 -10.41
N GLY A 3 -8.71 2.17 -10.41
CA GLY A 3 -9.80 3.04 -9.97
C GLY A 3 -9.98 3.16 -8.45
N LEU A 4 -9.65 2.12 -7.68
CA LEU A 4 -9.89 2.11 -6.24
C LEU A 4 -9.09 3.19 -5.50
N PHE A 5 -7.79 3.31 -5.80
CA PHE A 5 -6.95 4.33 -5.17
C PHE A 5 -7.30 5.74 -5.62
N ALA A 6 -7.72 5.92 -6.87
CA ALA A 6 -8.16 7.23 -7.36
C ALA A 6 -9.43 7.70 -6.63
N ASP A 7 -10.41 6.81 -6.46
CA ASP A 7 -11.65 7.08 -5.71
C ASP A 7 -11.37 7.33 -4.21
N MET A 8 -10.45 6.59 -3.60
CA MET A 8 -10.01 6.83 -2.22
C MET A 8 -9.30 8.18 -2.06
N GLU A 9 -8.43 8.54 -3.01
CA GLU A 9 -7.70 9.80 -3.01
C GLU A 9 -8.64 10.99 -3.23
N GLU A 10 -9.60 10.87 -4.15
CA GLU A 10 -10.62 11.88 -4.40
C GLU A 10 -11.45 12.14 -3.14
N ARG A 11 -11.90 11.08 -2.46
CA ARG A 11 -12.62 11.20 -1.18
C ARG A 11 -11.76 11.84 -0.09
N ALA A 12 -10.50 11.44 0.03
CA ALA A 12 -9.58 12.02 1.01
C ALA A 12 -9.35 13.53 0.75
N ARG A 13 -9.16 13.92 -0.51
CA ARG A 13 -9.05 15.33 -0.91
C ARG A 13 -10.34 16.10 -0.65
N ALA A 14 -11.50 15.51 -0.93
CA ALA A 14 -12.80 16.13 -0.66
C ALA A 14 -13.05 16.39 0.83
N LEU A 15 -12.60 15.48 1.72
CA LEU A 15 -12.65 15.69 3.17
C LEU A 15 -11.78 16.86 3.63
N LEU A 16 -10.62 17.05 2.99
CA LEU A 16 -9.66 18.10 3.33
C LEU A 16 -9.95 19.44 2.65
N ALA A 17 -10.72 19.46 1.55
CA ALA A 17 -11.10 20.68 0.83
C ALA A 17 -11.94 21.67 1.66
N GLY A 18 -12.58 21.20 2.74
CA GLY A 18 -13.27 22.07 3.71
C GLY A 18 -12.33 22.80 4.69
N ALA A 19 -11.04 22.47 4.67
CA ALA A 19 -10.02 23.08 5.50
C ALA A 19 -9.04 23.87 4.59
N ASP A 20 -9.41 25.11 4.27
CA ASP A 20 -8.68 26.06 3.39
C ASP A 20 -7.18 26.23 3.74
N GLU A 21 -6.77 25.81 4.95
CA GLU A 21 -5.41 25.98 5.47
C GLU A 21 -4.38 24.96 4.93
N PHE A 22 -4.82 23.87 4.28
CA PHE A 22 -3.95 22.75 3.91
C PHE A 22 -3.66 22.61 2.41
N GLY A 23 -4.20 23.49 1.56
CA GLY A 23 -4.18 23.42 0.08
C GLY A 23 -3.02 22.66 -0.56
N ASP A 24 -1.79 23.17 -0.46
CA ASP A 24 -0.60 22.60 -1.11
C ASP A 24 0.22 21.63 -0.23
N LYS A 25 -0.21 21.36 1.01
CA LYS A 25 0.53 20.52 1.98
C LYS A 25 -0.02 19.10 2.10
N ILE A 26 -0.89 18.68 1.18
CA ILE A 26 -1.47 17.34 1.22
C ILE A 26 -0.48 16.34 0.61
N VAL A 27 0.10 15.50 1.47
CA VAL A 27 0.89 14.34 1.06
C VAL A 27 0.00 13.11 1.11
N ILE A 28 -0.14 12.42 -0.02
CA ILE A 28 -0.87 11.16 -0.13
C ILE A 28 0.16 10.04 -0.16
N SER A 29 0.01 9.07 0.75
CA SER A 29 0.75 7.81 0.75
C SER A 29 -0.21 6.65 0.66
N ARG A 30 0.15 5.60 -0.09
CA ARG A 30 -0.67 4.40 -0.24
C ARG A 30 -0.05 3.24 0.53
N SER A 31 -0.86 2.49 1.25
CA SER A 31 -0.47 1.22 1.87
C SER A 31 -1.57 0.18 1.72
N ALA A 32 -1.22 -1.08 1.92
CA ALA A 32 -2.17 -2.19 2.01
C ALA A 32 -1.78 -3.13 3.15
N ASP A 33 -2.79 -3.61 3.88
CA ASP A 33 -2.62 -4.70 4.83
C ASP A 33 -2.53 -6.01 4.06
N MET A 34 -1.43 -6.74 4.28
CA MET A 34 -1.08 -7.94 3.54
C MET A 34 -0.69 -9.08 4.48
N ARG A 35 -0.91 -10.32 4.05
CA ARG A 35 -0.48 -11.51 4.80
C ARG A 35 -0.14 -12.67 3.88
N TYR A 36 0.61 -13.63 4.40
CA TYR A 36 0.69 -14.94 3.77
C TYR A 36 -0.64 -15.69 3.89
N VAL A 37 -0.95 -16.51 2.88
CA VAL A 37 -2.08 -17.45 2.98
C VAL A 37 -1.86 -18.39 4.15
N GLY A 38 -2.83 -18.45 5.07
CA GLY A 38 -2.77 -19.29 6.28
C GLY A 38 -2.13 -18.60 7.49
N GLN A 39 -1.68 -17.35 7.36
CA GLN A 39 -1.18 -16.55 8.47
C GLN A 39 -2.33 -15.88 9.24
N GLY A 40 -2.20 -15.81 10.57
CA GLY A 40 -3.20 -15.23 11.47
C GLY A 40 -3.05 -13.74 11.77
N TYR A 41 -2.13 -13.04 11.10
CA TYR A 41 -1.89 -11.60 11.28
C TYR A 41 -1.48 -10.95 9.95
N GLU A 42 -1.69 -9.64 9.88
CA GLU A 42 -1.40 -8.80 8.72
C GLU A 42 -0.24 -7.85 9.01
N ILE A 43 0.44 -7.39 7.96
CA ILE A 43 1.42 -6.32 8.02
C ILE A 43 1.03 -5.21 7.05
N GLU A 44 1.29 -3.97 7.44
CA GLU A 44 1.16 -2.82 6.55
C GLU A 44 2.31 -2.80 5.54
N VAL A 45 1.97 -2.74 4.25
CA VAL A 45 2.94 -2.67 3.14
C VAL A 45 2.76 -1.36 2.38
N PRO A 46 3.78 -0.49 2.34
CA PRO A 46 3.76 0.73 1.53
C PRO A 46 3.72 0.40 0.04
N LEU A 47 2.70 0.89 -0.66
CA LEU A 47 2.49 0.69 -2.09
C LEU A 47 3.14 1.82 -2.91
N PRO A 48 3.47 1.56 -4.17
CA PRO A 48 3.92 2.62 -5.07
C PRO A 48 2.78 3.60 -5.41
N ASP A 49 3.09 4.89 -5.50
CA ASP A 49 2.13 5.94 -5.88
C ASP A 49 1.76 5.91 -7.38
N VAL A 50 2.52 5.17 -8.19
CA VAL A 50 2.25 4.98 -9.62
C VAL A 50 1.13 3.97 -9.86
N ALA A 51 0.42 4.13 -10.98
CA ALA A 51 -0.62 3.20 -11.38
C ALA A 51 -0.06 1.78 -11.53
N PHE A 52 -0.85 0.76 -11.14
CA PHE A 52 -0.46 -0.64 -11.32
C PHE A 52 -0.44 -1.00 -12.81
N GLY A 53 0.75 -0.94 -13.39
CA GLY A 53 1.05 -1.42 -14.74
C GLY A 53 1.61 -2.85 -14.75
N PRO A 54 2.09 -3.31 -15.92
CA PRO A 54 2.86 -4.55 -16.00
C PRO A 54 4.04 -4.51 -15.02
N GLY A 55 4.24 -5.57 -14.22
CA GLY A 55 5.30 -5.62 -13.19
C GLY A 55 4.88 -5.13 -11.79
N ALA A 56 3.65 -4.61 -11.65
CA ALA A 56 3.17 -4.10 -10.37
C ALA A 56 3.02 -5.20 -9.31
N VAL A 57 2.66 -6.42 -9.70
CA VAL A 57 2.50 -7.55 -8.79
C VAL A 57 3.84 -7.94 -8.18
N GLU A 58 4.89 -7.98 -9.00
CA GLU A 58 6.26 -8.25 -8.58
C GLU A 58 6.77 -7.16 -7.64
N ALA A 59 6.54 -5.89 -7.97
CA ALA A 59 6.93 -4.77 -7.12
C ALA A 59 6.22 -4.79 -5.75
N ILE A 60 4.93 -5.14 -5.71
CA ILE A 60 4.17 -5.30 -4.46
C ILE A 60 4.72 -6.48 -3.65
N ARG A 61 5.02 -7.61 -4.30
CA ARG A 61 5.62 -8.77 -3.65
C ARG A 61 6.95 -8.42 -3.00
N ASP A 62 7.83 -7.71 -3.71
CA ASP A 62 9.14 -7.34 -3.19
C ASP A 62 9.03 -6.38 -1.99
N ARG A 63 8.08 -5.43 -2.04
CA ARG A 63 7.75 -4.54 -0.91
C ARG A 63 7.19 -5.29 0.28
N PHE A 64 6.32 -6.27 0.05
CA PHE A 64 5.80 -7.14 1.10
C PHE A 64 6.92 -7.95 1.76
N LEU A 65 7.83 -8.55 0.98
CA LEU A 65 8.98 -9.28 1.53
C LEU A 65 9.89 -8.37 2.36
N ALA A 66 10.14 -7.14 1.91
CA ALA A 66 10.92 -6.16 2.65
C ALA A 66 10.23 -5.73 3.96
N ALA A 67 8.94 -5.41 3.92
CA ALA A 67 8.16 -5.05 5.11
C ALA A 67 8.11 -6.21 6.12
N TYR A 68 7.89 -7.44 5.63
CA TYR A 68 7.87 -8.63 6.46
C TYR A 68 9.22 -8.88 7.14
N ALA A 69 10.32 -8.71 6.41
CA ALA A 69 11.67 -8.81 6.96
C ALA A 69 11.94 -7.75 8.02
N SER A 70 11.47 -6.51 7.81
CA SER A 70 11.60 -5.43 8.79
C SER A 70 10.81 -5.69 10.07
N THR A 71 9.60 -6.25 9.96
CA THR A 71 8.73 -6.51 11.12
C THR A 71 9.17 -7.74 11.91
N PHE A 72 9.64 -8.81 11.25
CA PHE A 72 9.91 -10.11 11.90
C PHE A 72 11.36 -10.60 11.82
N GLY A 73 12.25 -9.86 11.17
CA GLY A 73 13.67 -10.21 11.04
C GLY A 73 13.99 -11.41 10.14
N ARG A 74 13.02 -11.93 9.38
CA ARG A 74 13.19 -13.08 8.45
C ARG A 74 12.34 -12.90 7.19
N THR A 75 12.87 -13.25 6.02
CA THR A 75 12.09 -13.39 4.77
C THR A 75 11.65 -14.84 4.58
N ILE A 76 10.34 -15.10 4.48
CA ILE A 76 9.81 -16.41 4.05
C ILE A 76 9.82 -16.43 2.52
N ALA A 77 10.80 -17.12 1.92
CA ALA A 77 11.00 -17.10 0.47
C ALA A 77 9.93 -17.85 -0.34
N ASP A 78 9.11 -18.71 0.31
CA ASP A 78 8.22 -19.66 -0.37
C ASP A 78 6.71 -19.38 -0.19
N GLY A 79 6.35 -18.31 0.53
CA GLY A 79 4.94 -17.97 0.75
C GLY A 79 4.37 -17.12 -0.38
N ARG A 80 3.14 -17.43 -0.83
CA ARG A 80 2.40 -16.49 -1.69
C ARG A 80 1.70 -15.42 -0.83
N PRO A 81 2.02 -14.13 -0.99
CA PRO A 81 1.23 -13.07 -0.38
C PRO A 81 -0.19 -13.10 -0.94
N ARG A 82 -1.17 -12.76 -0.10
CA ARG A 82 -2.55 -12.52 -0.50
C ARG A 82 -3.02 -11.16 -0.06
#